data_AF-A0A2E0V1V5-F1
#
_entry.id   AF-A0A2E0V1V5-F1
#
_cell.length_a   1.000
_cell.length_b   1.000
_cell.length_c   1.000
_cell.angle_alpha   90.00
_cell.angle_beta   90.00
_cell.angle_gamma   90.00
#
_symmetry.space_group_name_H-M   'P 1'
#
loop_
_entity.id
_entity.type
_entity.pdbx_description
1 polymer ?
#
loop_
_entity_poly.entity_id
_entity_poly.type
_entity_poly.pdbx_seq_one_letter_code
_entity_poly.pdbx_strand_id
1 'polypeptide(L)'
;MMFETITITIHLNFGVVGMVVLALVLFGIFYNQVVAWLDRSWYMEGYLSLIVALGVFITLLGAAVISWQAALLVLVCFTASGLPMIVGSIFRYAKQRAQEQEIVRQGVK
;
A
#
# COMPACT_ATOMS: atom_id res chain seq x y z
N MET A 1 -33.37 -4.67 -6.09
CA MET A 1 -32.05 -5.32 -5.86
C MET A 1 -32.24 -6.32 -4.73
N MET A 2 -32.28 -7.62 -5.04
CA MET A 2 -32.12 -8.66 -4.03
C MET A 2 -30.65 -8.61 -3.59
N PHE A 3 -30.39 -8.23 -2.34
CA PHE A 3 -29.07 -8.40 -1.76
C PHE A 3 -28.97 -9.86 -1.34
N GLU A 4 -28.28 -10.69 -2.12
CA GLU A 4 -27.86 -12.01 -1.66
C GLU A 4 -26.86 -11.83 -0.51
N THR A 5 -27.19 -12.39 0.65
CA THR A 5 -26.36 -12.27 1.85
C THR A 5 -25.17 -13.23 1.75
N ILE A 6 -23.96 -12.69 1.59
CA ILE A 6 -22.72 -13.47 1.67
C ILE A 6 -22.34 -13.62 3.14
N THR A 7 -22.26 -14.86 3.65
CA THR A 7 -21.84 -15.15 5.03
C THR A 7 -20.39 -15.65 5.04
N ILE A 8 -19.51 -14.97 5.79
CA ILE A 8 -18.10 -15.36 5.95
C ILE A 8 -17.88 -15.82 7.40
N THR A 9 -17.46 -17.08 7.58
CA THR A 9 -17.12 -17.64 8.89
C THR A 9 -15.61 -17.55 9.12
N ILE A 10 -15.19 -16.90 10.21
CA ILE A 10 -13.78 -16.76 10.58
C ILE A 10 -13.51 -17.62 11.81
N HIS A 11 -12.58 -18.56 11.69
CA HIS A 11 -12.12 -19.37 12.81
C HIS A 11 -10.92 -18.70 13.47
N LEU A 12 -11.17 -18.03 14.60
CA LEU A 12 -10.13 -17.30 15.34
C LEU A 12 -9.34 -18.26 16.23
N ASN A 13 -8.19 -18.70 15.74
CA ASN A 13 -7.18 -19.31 16.59
C ASN A 13 -6.28 -18.20 17.16
N PHE A 14 -6.47 -17.86 18.43
CA PHE A 14 -5.71 -16.78 19.09
C PHE A 14 -4.19 -16.95 19.02
N GLY A 15 -3.69 -18.19 18.99
CA GLY A 15 -2.26 -18.46 18.81
C GLY A 15 -1.78 -18.09 17.41
N VAL A 16 -2.51 -18.50 16.37
CA VAL A 16 -2.19 -18.14 14.97
C VAL A 16 -2.30 -16.63 14.75
N VAL A 17 -3.36 -16.00 15.26
CA VAL A 17 -3.56 -14.55 15.17
C VAL A 17 -2.39 -13.82 15.85
N GLY A 18 -1.99 -14.24 17.05
CA GLY A 18 -0.86 -13.66 17.78
C GLY A 18 0.46 -13.78 16.99
N MET A 19 0.74 -14.94 16.41
CA MET A 19 1.94 -15.15 15.58
C MET A 19 1.93 -14.28 14.32
N VAL A 20 0.79 -14.19 13.62
CA VAL A 20 0.65 -13.35 12.42
C VAL A 20 0.85 -11.88 12.76
N VAL A 21 0.22 -11.39 13.83
CA VAL A 21 0.38 -9.99 14.27
C VAL A 21 1.83 -9.71 14.65
N LEU A 22 2.49 -10.60 15.40
CA LEU A 22 3.89 -10.43 15.78
C LEU A 22 4.81 -10.42 14.55
N ALA A 23 4.60 -11.33 13.59
CA ALA A 23 5.34 -11.34 12.34
C ALA A 23 5.14 -10.06 11.52
N LEU A 24 3.90 -9.55 11.43
CA LEU A 24 3.60 -8.30 10.74
C LEU A 24 4.19 -7.08 11.45
N VAL A 25 4.24 -7.06 12.79
CA VAL A 25 4.92 -5.98 13.55
C VAL A 25 6.41 -5.99 13.26
N LEU A 26 7.07 -7.14 13.34
CA LEU A 26 8.50 -7.27 13.01
C LEU A 26 8.77 -6.88 11.57
N PHE A 27 7.92 -7.32 10.64
CA PHE A 27 7.98 -6.91 9.24
C PHE A 27 7.84 -5.40 9.10
N GLY A 28 6.87 -4.76 9.76
CA GLY A 28 6.65 -3.32 9.69
C GLY A 28 7.85 -2.51 10.17
N ILE A 29 8.49 -2.94 11.26
CA ILE A 29 9.72 -2.32 11.77
C ILE A 29 10.85 -2.43 10.73
N PHE A 30 11.08 -3.63 10.20
CA PHE A 30 12.11 -3.86 9.19
C PHE A 30 11.82 -3.09 7.90
N TYR A 31 10.58 -3.14 7.42
CA TYR A 31 10.13 -2.49 6.21
C TYR A 31 10.31 -0.98 6.30
N ASN A 32 9.95 -0.36 7.43
CA ASN A 32 10.16 1.06 7.65
C ASN A 32 11.64 1.45 7.55
N GLN A 33 12.56 0.62 8.07
CA GLN A 33 14.00 0.88 7.93
C GLN A 33 14.47 0.78 6.48
N VAL A 34 13.99 -0.22 5.73
CA VAL A 34 14.29 -0.38 4.30
C VAL A 34 13.78 0.83 3.51
N VAL A 35 12.55 1.28 3.78
CA VAL A 35 11.97 2.46 3.13
C VAL A 35 12.74 3.73 3.50
N ALA A 36 13.08 3.93 4.76
CA ALA A 36 13.88 5.09 5.20
C ALA A 36 15.28 5.11 4.58
N TRP A 37 15.90 3.95 4.38
CA TRP A 37 17.17 3.85 3.66
C TRP A 37 17.02 4.21 2.18
N LEU A 38 15.94 3.76 1.56
CA LEU A 38 15.66 3.95 0.14
C LEU A 38 15.21 5.38 -0.20
N ASP A 39 14.50 6.04 0.72
CA ASP A 39 14.05 7.43 0.63
C ASP A 39 15.21 8.44 0.63
N ARG A 40 16.38 8.03 1.13
CA ARG A 40 17.60 8.86 1.11
C ARG A 40 18.10 9.16 -0.31
N SER A 41 17.60 8.43 -1.31
CA SER A 41 17.81 8.73 -2.73
C SER A 41 16.62 9.58 -3.23
N TRP A 42 16.86 10.87 -3.50
CA TRP A 42 15.92 11.96 -3.88
C TRP A 42 14.93 11.68 -5.06
N TYR A 43 14.83 10.45 -5.54
CA TYR A 43 14.04 10.03 -6.70
C TYR A 43 12.70 9.37 -6.37
N MET A 44 12.35 9.21 -5.09
CA MET A 44 11.24 8.35 -4.63
C MET A 44 9.91 9.04 -4.34
N GLU A 45 9.81 10.38 -4.43
CA GLU A 45 8.57 11.12 -4.13
C GLU A 45 7.34 10.63 -4.94
N GLY A 46 7.55 10.11 -6.15
CA GLY A 46 6.47 9.51 -6.97
C GLY A 46 6.13 8.05 -6.66
N TYR A 47 7.00 7.31 -5.96
CA TYR A 47 6.89 5.85 -5.76
C TYR A 47 6.47 5.44 -4.35
N LEU A 48 6.37 6.38 -3.41
CA LEU A 48 5.95 6.11 -2.04
C LEU A 48 4.58 5.41 -1.96
N SER A 49 3.65 5.75 -2.86
CA SER A 49 2.33 5.10 -2.93
C SER A 49 2.41 3.62 -3.34
N LEU A 50 3.36 3.25 -4.19
CA LEU A 50 3.62 1.85 -4.57
C LEU A 50 4.30 1.06 -3.46
N ILE A 51 5.21 1.70 -2.73
CA ILE A 51 5.84 1.14 -1.52
C ILE A 51 4.75 0.82 -0.50
N VAL A 52 3.87 1.77 -0.18
CA VAL A 52 2.76 1.52 0.75
C VAL A 52 1.85 0.40 0.25
N ALA A 53 1.52 0.37 -1.05
CA ALA A 53 0.72 -0.71 -1.63
C ALA A 53 1.37 -2.10 -1.45
N LEU A 54 2.70 -2.20 -1.57
CA LEU A 54 3.44 -3.43 -1.30
C LEU A 54 3.35 -3.84 0.17
N GLY A 55 3.48 -2.89 1.11
CA GLY A 55 3.29 -3.16 2.55
C GLY A 55 1.88 -3.68 2.87
N VAL A 56 0.86 -3.11 2.24
CA VAL A 56 -0.54 -3.58 2.38
C VAL A 56 -0.70 -4.98 1.79
N PHE A 57 -0.04 -5.29 0.67
CA PHE A 57 -0.05 -6.63 0.10
C PHE A 57 0.50 -7.68 1.08
N ILE A 58 1.61 -7.40 1.77
CA ILE A 58 2.13 -8.30 2.82
C ILE A 58 1.15 -8.43 3.99
N THR A 59 0.48 -7.34 4.37
CA THR A 59 -0.58 -7.38 5.39
C THR A 59 -1.72 -8.31 5.00
N LEU A 60 -2.14 -8.28 3.73
CA LEU A 60 -3.17 -9.16 3.19
C LEU A 60 -2.73 -10.63 3.16
N LEU A 61 -1.45 -10.92 2.90
CA LEU A 61 -0.91 -12.28 3.02
C LEU A 61 -0.99 -12.79 4.46
N GLY A 62 -0.72 -11.93 5.46
CA GLY A 62 -0.93 -12.27 6.87
C GLY A 62 -2.41 -12.53 7.20
N ALA A 63 -3.31 -11.65 6.73
CA ALA A 63 -4.75 -11.80 6.92
C ALA A 63 -5.29 -13.08 6.26
N ALA A 64 -4.75 -13.46 5.10
CA ALA A 64 -5.09 -14.67 4.36
C ALA A 64 -4.83 -15.96 5.16
N VAL A 65 -3.84 -15.97 6.07
CA VAL A 65 -3.59 -17.10 6.98
C VAL A 65 -4.72 -17.26 8.00
N ILE A 66 -5.40 -16.17 8.38
CA ILE A 66 -6.52 -16.18 9.33
C ILE A 66 -7.84 -16.49 8.60
N SER A 67 -8.10 -15.80 7.49
CA SER A 67 -9.25 -16.04 6.62
C SER A 67 -8.96 -15.55 5.20
N TRP A 68 -8.84 -16.51 4.27
CA TRP A 68 -8.60 -16.22 2.86
C TRP A 68 -9.75 -15.44 2.22
N GLN A 69 -11.00 -15.74 2.57
CA GLN A 69 -12.18 -15.06 2.04
C GLN A 69 -12.22 -13.59 2.47
N ALA A 70 -11.95 -13.31 3.75
CA ALA A 70 -11.89 -11.95 4.25
C ALA A 70 -10.72 -11.19 3.60
N ALA A 71 -9.54 -11.81 3.46
CA ALA A 71 -8.39 -11.19 2.82
C ALA A 71 -8.65 -10.81 1.35
N LEU A 72 -9.31 -11.69 0.58
CA LEU A 72 -9.69 -11.38 -0.81
C LEU A 72 -10.69 -10.22 -0.90
N LEU A 73 -11.69 -10.18 -0.02
CA LEU A 73 -12.65 -9.08 -0.01
C LEU A 73 -11.95 -7.75 0.30
N VAL A 74 -11.08 -7.74 1.31
CA VAL A 74 -10.28 -6.56 1.66
C VAL A 74 -9.33 -6.18 0.52
N LEU A 75 -8.72 -7.13 -0.20
CA LEU A 75 -7.89 -6.85 -1.37
C LEU A 75 -8.67 -6.12 -2.46
N VAL A 76 -9.89 -6.58 -2.77
CA VAL A 76 -10.75 -5.93 -3.77
C VAL A 76 -11.14 -4.52 -3.31
N CYS A 77 -11.57 -4.36 -2.06
CA CYS A 77 -11.91 -3.05 -1.50
C CYS A 77 -10.70 -2.08 -1.48
N PHE A 78 -9.52 -2.58 -1.12
CA PHE A 78 -8.29 -1.82 -1.12
C PHE A 78 -7.86 -1.44 -2.54
N THR A 79 -7.97 -2.36 -3.50
CA THR A 79 -7.66 -2.05 -4.90
C THR A 79 -8.61 -1.00 -5.46
N ALA A 80 -9.90 -1.13 -5.20
CA ALA A 80 -10.92 -0.18 -5.65
C ALA A 80 -10.71 1.24 -5.09
N SER A 81 -10.30 1.35 -3.83
CA SER A 81 -10.04 2.65 -3.17
C SER A 81 -8.63 3.20 -3.41
N GLY A 82 -7.62 2.33 -3.44
CA GLY A 82 -6.21 2.68 -3.52
C GLY A 82 -5.69 2.92 -4.94
N LEU A 83 -6.22 2.22 -5.95
CA LEU A 83 -5.77 2.39 -7.34
C LEU A 83 -5.96 3.83 -7.84
N PRO A 84 -7.11 4.51 -7.60
CA PRO A 84 -7.25 5.93 -7.94
C PRO A 84 -6.22 6.84 -7.24
N MET A 85 -5.82 6.51 -6.01
CA MET A 85 -4.85 7.29 -5.24
C MET A 85 -3.44 7.14 -5.82
N ILE A 86 -3.03 5.92 -6.19
CA ILE A 86 -1.74 5.65 -6.85
C ILE A 86 -1.68 6.41 -8.17
N VAL A 87 -2.69 6.25 -9.03
CA VAL A 87 -2.77 6.95 -10.32
C VAL A 87 -2.71 8.47 -10.10
N GLY A 88 -3.49 9.00 -9.17
CA GLY A 88 -3.48 10.43 -8.83
C GLY A 88 -2.11 10.93 -8.36
N SER A 89 -1.37 10.13 -7.57
CA SER A 89 -0.02 10.50 -7.14
C SER A 89 0.96 10.61 -8.31
N ILE A 90 0.90 9.67 -9.25
CA ILE A 90 1.76 9.66 -10.44
C ILE A 90 1.49 10.88 -11.33
N PHE A 91 0.20 11.19 -11.57
CA PHE A 91 -0.18 12.37 -12.35
C PHE A 91 0.27 13.68 -11.69
N ARG A 92 0.12 13.81 -10.36
CA ARG A 92 0.58 15.00 -9.63
C ARG A 92 2.09 15.16 -9.68
N TYR A 93 2.83 14.06 -9.52
CA TYR A 93 4.29 14.05 -9.58
C TYR A 93 4.79 14.43 -10.98
N ALA A 94 4.22 13.86 -12.05
CA ALA A 94 4.58 14.20 -13.42
C ALA A 94 4.32 15.68 -13.74
N LYS A 95 3.20 16.24 -13.25
CA LYS A 95 2.87 17.66 -13.42
C LYS A 95 3.85 18.58 -12.70
N GLN A 96 4.22 18.26 -11.45
CA GLN A 96 5.19 19.06 -10.69
C GLN A 96 6.56 19.07 -11.38
N ARG A 97 7.04 17.92 -11.85
CA ARG A 97 8.31 17.82 -12.59
C ARG A 97 8.33 18.66 -13.87
N ALA A 98 7.23 18.69 -14.62
CA ALA A 98 7.14 19.53 -15.83
C ALA A 98 7.23 21.03 -15.50
N GLN A 99 6.60 21.46 -14.40
CA GLN A 99 6.65 22.86 -13.95
C GLN A 99 8.04 23.26 -13.45
N GLU A 100 8.72 22.39 -12.69
CA GLU A 100 10.10 22.61 -12.26
C GLU A 100 11.06 22.82 -13.43
N GLN A 101 10.95 21.99 -14.48
CA GLN A 101 11.79 22.10 -15.68
C GLN A 101 11.53 23.40 -16.45
N GLU A 102 10.28 23.87 -16.49
CA GLU A 102 9.93 25.11 -17.18
C GLU A 102 10.46 26.34 -16.44
N ILE A 103 10.39 26.36 -15.10
CA ILE A 103 10.98 27.42 -14.27
C ILE A 103 12.49 27.49 -14.47
N VAL A 104 13.19 26.35 -14.43
CA VAL A 104 14.64 26.29 -14.67
C VAL A 104 14.99 26.81 -16.06
N ARG A 105 14.21 26.45 -17.08
CA ARG A 105 14.43 26.92 -18.46
C ARG A 105 14.24 28.43 -18.62
N GLN A 106 13.33 29.03 -17.86
CA GLN A 106 13.09 30.47 -17.89
C GLN A 106 14.14 31.27 -17.11
N GLY A 107 14.68 30.72 -16.02
CA GLY A 107 15.74 31.38 -15.23
C GLY A 107 17.14 31.39 -15.86
N VAL A 108 17.36 30.64 -16.95
CA VAL A 108 18.64 30.58 -17.69
C VAL A 108 18.68 31.58 -18.86
N LYS A 109 17.56 32.24 -19.17
CA LYS A 109 17.48 33.31 -20.19
C LYS A 109 17.61 34.69 -19.56
#